data_AF-A0A1M6FSX3-F1
#
_entry.id   AF-A0A1M6FSX3-F1
#
_cell.length_a   1.000
_cell.length_b   1.000
_cell.length_c   1.000
_cell.angle_alpha   90.00
_cell.angle_beta   90.00
_cell.angle_gamma   90.00
#
_symmetry.space_group_name_H-M   'P 1'
#
loop_
_entity.id
_entity.type
_entity.pdbx_description
1 polymer ?
#
loop_
_entity_poly.entity_id
_entity_poly.type
_entity_poly.pdbx_seq_one_letter_code
_entity_poly.pdbx_strand_id
1 'polypeptide(L)'
;MNRFLITTTTAALALSTSALVAVGQTSDNAFVDYQADAATELFASDLVGARIYATEAEVGDTMEAGSEQEWDNLGEINDMILSEDGSVQTVILGIGGFLGIGERDVAVDFSQIQIVRDGDDATDYFLVVNATQEEMENAPEFERSEVEEEMEEAAEKTGEAMDEAATEVDQAADAAEAEAEETANEAEAAASEAANEVDQAADAAEAELEETANEAEAAASEAANEVEQAAEGAEAEMEEEMNETETNQ
;
A
#
# COMPACT_ATOMS: atom_id res chain seq x y z
N MET A 1 7.29 -46.42 -67.67
CA MET A 1 8.33 -46.84 -66.70
C MET A 1 9.45 -45.82 -66.76
N ASN A 2 9.88 -45.09 -65.73
CA ASN A 2 9.79 -45.25 -64.28
C ASN A 2 9.61 -43.88 -63.57
N ARG A 3 9.04 -43.93 -62.36
CA ARG A 3 8.97 -42.85 -61.37
C ARG A 3 10.16 -42.96 -60.39
N PHE A 4 10.59 -41.84 -59.79
CA PHE A 4 11.13 -41.62 -58.41
C PHE A 4 11.65 -40.15 -58.38
N LEU A 5 11.02 -39.14 -57.73
CA LEU A 5 11.10 -38.69 -56.31
C LEU A 5 12.56 -38.68 -55.77
N ILE A 6 13.18 -37.64 -55.20
CA ILE A 6 12.87 -36.69 -54.09
C ILE A 6 13.94 -35.55 -54.14
N THR A 7 13.66 -34.26 -53.81
CA THR A 7 14.20 -33.46 -52.66
C THR A 7 13.81 -31.99 -52.91
N THR A 8 12.83 -31.37 -52.23
CA THR A 8 12.85 -30.78 -50.86
C THR A 8 13.60 -29.42 -50.85
N THR A 9 12.88 -28.28 -50.86
CA THR A 9 12.57 -27.41 -49.67
C THR A 9 13.75 -26.45 -49.39
N THR A 10 13.69 -25.11 -49.40
CA THR A 10 12.68 -24.12 -48.99
C THR A 10 12.93 -22.81 -49.75
N ALA A 11 11.91 -22.22 -50.37
CA ALA A 11 11.86 -20.80 -50.70
C ALA A 11 10.57 -20.24 -50.09
N ALA A 12 10.69 -19.67 -48.89
CA ALA A 12 9.58 -18.99 -48.24
C ALA A 12 9.51 -17.55 -48.77
N LEU A 13 8.69 -17.34 -49.80
CA LEU A 13 8.09 -16.06 -50.14
C LEU A 13 6.63 -16.12 -49.66
N ALA A 14 6.33 -15.48 -48.53
CA ALA A 14 4.96 -15.19 -48.12
C ALA A 14 4.83 -13.67 -47.94
N LEU A 15 4.16 -13.06 -48.93
CA LEU A 15 3.49 -11.77 -48.83
C LEU A 15 2.20 -11.97 -48.03
N SER A 16 1.96 -11.10 -47.05
CA SER A 16 0.78 -10.93 -46.17
C SER A 16 1.29 -10.98 -44.73
N THR A 17 1.18 -9.94 -43.92
CA THR A 17 -0.01 -9.16 -43.62
C THR A 17 0.48 -7.90 -42.94
N SER A 18 -0.07 -6.73 -43.29
CA SER A 18 0.01 -5.55 -42.43
C SER A 18 -0.81 -5.82 -41.18
N ALA A 19 -0.25 -6.58 -40.24
CA ALA A 19 -0.70 -6.47 -38.87
C ALA A 19 -0.11 -5.17 -38.36
N LEU A 20 -0.85 -4.08 -38.53
CA LEU A 20 -0.82 -3.00 -37.54
C LEU A 20 -1.34 -3.64 -36.24
N VAL A 21 -0.46 -4.34 -35.53
CA VAL A 21 -0.59 -4.39 -34.09
C VAL A 21 -0.25 -2.96 -33.69
N ALA A 22 -1.28 -2.14 -33.53
CA ALA A 22 -1.20 -1.05 -32.59
C ALA A 22 -0.89 -1.72 -31.25
N VAL A 23 0.40 -1.87 -30.95
CA VAL A 23 0.86 -1.96 -29.57
C VAL A 23 0.33 -0.67 -29.00
N GLY A 24 -0.76 -0.78 -28.23
CA GLY A 24 -1.20 0.27 -27.35
C GLY A 24 0.02 0.66 -26.55
N GLN A 25 0.61 1.79 -26.90
CA GLN A 25 1.52 2.47 -26.00
C GLN A 25 0.62 2.94 -24.86
N THR A 26 0.44 2.09 -23.85
CA THR A 26 -0.07 2.52 -22.56
C THR A 26 0.93 3.54 -22.06
N SER A 27 0.69 4.79 -22.43
CA SER A 27 1.37 5.92 -21.86
C SER A 27 0.71 6.11 -20.50
N ASP A 28 1.50 6.11 -19.43
CA ASP A 28 1.13 6.49 -18.06
C ASP A 28 0.75 7.98 -17.97
N ASN A 29 -0.11 8.44 -18.87
CA ASN A 29 -0.58 9.82 -18.94
C ASN A 29 -2.02 9.84 -18.45
N ALA A 30 -2.31 10.70 -17.47
CA ALA A 30 -3.66 10.98 -16.99
C ALA A 30 -4.60 11.55 -18.09
N PHE A 31 -4.04 11.93 -19.24
CA PHE A 31 -4.77 12.43 -20.40
C PHE A 31 -4.49 11.53 -21.59
N VAL A 32 -5.56 11.00 -22.16
CA VAL A 32 -5.51 10.18 -23.37
C VAL A 32 -5.99 11.02 -24.56
N ASP A 33 -5.34 10.84 -25.71
CA ASP A 33 -5.90 11.27 -26.99
C ASP A 33 -6.91 10.20 -27.42
N TYR A 34 -8.18 10.42 -27.10
CA TYR A 34 -9.25 9.46 -27.35
C TYR A 34 -9.78 9.61 -28.78
N GLN A 35 -9.72 8.53 -29.55
CA GLN A 35 -10.36 8.41 -30.86
C GLN A 35 -11.52 7.43 -30.73
N ALA A 36 -12.74 7.95 -30.80
CA ALA A 36 -13.95 7.14 -30.70
C ALA A 36 -14.11 6.24 -31.95
N ASP A 37 -14.44 4.98 -31.73
CA ASP A 37 -14.95 4.04 -32.72
C ASP A 37 -16.48 4.06 -32.69
N ALA A 38 -17.09 4.83 -33.59
CA ALA A 38 -18.53 4.97 -33.69
C ALA A 38 -19.27 3.65 -34.02
N ALA A 39 -18.56 2.60 -34.47
CA ALA A 39 -19.17 1.29 -34.72
C ALA A 39 -19.29 0.42 -33.46
N THR A 40 -18.59 0.75 -32.37
CA THR A 40 -18.58 -0.06 -31.15
C THR A 40 -18.74 0.72 -29.85
N GLU A 41 -18.61 2.04 -29.88
CA GLU A 41 -18.65 2.89 -28.70
C GLU A 41 -19.86 3.82 -28.75
N LEU A 42 -20.54 3.95 -27.61
CA LEU A 42 -21.67 4.83 -27.41
C LEU A 42 -21.37 5.74 -26.23
N PHE A 43 -21.76 7.01 -26.33
CA PHE A 43 -21.70 7.90 -25.18
C PHE A 43 -22.83 7.59 -24.23
N ALA A 44 -22.55 7.57 -22.93
CA ALA A 44 -23.58 7.44 -21.90
C ALA A 44 -24.64 8.55 -22.02
N SER A 45 -24.24 9.76 -22.42
CA SER A 45 -25.18 10.88 -22.66
C SER A 45 -26.18 10.62 -23.79
N ASP A 46 -25.83 9.75 -24.74
CA ASP A 46 -26.70 9.39 -25.85
C ASP A 46 -27.65 8.23 -25.47
N LEU A 47 -27.29 7.47 -24.43
CA LEU A 47 -28.15 6.44 -23.84
C LEU A 47 -29.13 7.06 -22.85
N VAL A 48 -28.69 8.00 -22.02
CA VAL A 48 -29.58 8.72 -21.09
C VAL A 48 -30.56 9.58 -21.89
N GLY A 49 -31.86 9.38 -21.65
CA GLY A 49 -32.97 9.95 -22.42
C GLY A 49 -33.32 9.18 -23.69
N ALA A 50 -32.60 8.10 -24.02
CA ALA A 50 -32.96 7.23 -25.13
C ALA A 50 -34.20 6.41 -24.79
N ARG A 51 -35.02 6.14 -25.81
CA ARG A 51 -36.21 5.29 -25.68
C ARG A 51 -35.83 3.83 -25.65
N ILE A 52 -36.48 3.09 -24.76
CA ILE A 52 -36.36 1.64 -24.68
C ILE A 52 -37.67 0.95 -25.11
N TYR A 53 -37.50 -0.18 -25.79
CA TYR A 53 -38.57 -0.94 -26.41
C TYR A 53 -38.58 -2.37 -25.88
N ALA A 54 -39.78 -2.93 -25.73
CA ALA A 54 -40.02 -4.30 -25.34
C ALA A 54 -40.37 -5.16 -26.56
N THR A 55 -39.90 -6.40 -26.55
CA THR A 55 -40.36 -7.41 -27.48
C THR A 55 -40.21 -8.80 -26.90
N GLU A 56 -41.19 -9.66 -27.18
CA GLU A 56 -41.14 -11.07 -26.81
C GLU A 56 -40.34 -11.91 -27.84
N ALA A 57 -40.05 -11.34 -29.01
CA ALA A 57 -39.28 -12.01 -30.05
C ALA A 57 -37.77 -11.91 -29.79
N GLU A 58 -37.02 -12.90 -30.26
CA GLU A 58 -35.55 -12.78 -30.29
C GLU A 58 -35.17 -11.71 -31.31
N VAL A 59 -34.42 -10.70 -30.86
CA VAL A 59 -33.86 -9.66 -31.72
C VAL A 59 -32.36 -9.90 -31.87
N GLY A 60 -31.88 -9.80 -33.12
CA GLY A 60 -30.45 -9.86 -33.42
C GLY A 60 -29.79 -8.48 -33.35
N ASP A 61 -28.48 -8.42 -33.57
CA ASP A 61 -27.71 -7.15 -33.51
C ASP A 61 -28.10 -6.12 -34.59
N THR A 62 -28.79 -6.60 -35.64
CA THR A 62 -29.27 -5.78 -36.76
C THR A 62 -30.69 -6.20 -37.10
N MET A 63 -31.49 -5.25 -37.57
CA MET A 63 -32.89 -5.45 -37.93
C MET A 63 -33.19 -4.93 -39.34
N GLU A 64 -34.29 -5.41 -39.94
CA GLU A 64 -34.85 -4.78 -41.12
C GLU A 64 -35.62 -3.53 -40.71
N ALA A 65 -35.44 -2.43 -41.46
CA ALA A 65 -36.15 -1.19 -41.22
C ALA A 65 -37.67 -1.42 -41.22
N GLY A 66 -38.33 -1.01 -40.14
CA GLY A 66 -39.77 -1.17 -39.92
C GLY A 66 -40.16 -2.32 -39.00
N SER A 67 -39.25 -3.21 -38.59
CA SER A 67 -39.54 -4.28 -37.61
C SER A 67 -39.80 -3.74 -36.19
N GLU A 68 -39.37 -2.52 -35.89
CA GLU A 68 -39.58 -1.82 -34.61
C GLU A 68 -41.04 -1.43 -34.38
N GLN A 69 -41.86 -1.40 -35.45
CA GLN A 69 -43.28 -1.03 -35.35
C GLN A 69 -44.10 -2.03 -34.54
N GLU A 70 -43.59 -3.25 -34.34
CA GLU A 70 -44.22 -4.29 -33.53
C GLU A 70 -43.71 -4.27 -32.08
N TRP A 71 -42.77 -3.39 -31.74
CA TRP A 71 -42.22 -3.28 -30.39
C TRP A 71 -43.01 -2.30 -29.54
N ASP A 72 -43.17 -2.64 -28.27
CA ASP A 72 -43.87 -1.80 -27.31
C ASP A 72 -42.90 -0.77 -26.70
N ASN A 73 -43.23 0.51 -26.74
CA ASN A 73 -42.43 1.53 -26.06
C ASN A 73 -42.61 1.40 -24.55
N LEU A 74 -41.52 1.09 -23.83
CA LEU A 74 -41.54 0.97 -22.37
C LEU A 74 -41.35 2.32 -21.67
N GLY A 75 -40.53 3.19 -22.25
CA GLY A 75 -40.18 4.47 -21.64
C GLY A 75 -38.82 5.00 -22.09
N GLU A 76 -38.12 5.65 -21.17
CA GLU A 76 -36.80 6.26 -21.39
C GLU A 76 -35.78 5.91 -20.30
N ILE A 77 -34.50 6.00 -20.61
CA ILE A 77 -33.42 5.83 -19.63
C ILE A 77 -33.26 7.12 -18.84
N ASN A 78 -33.45 7.08 -17.53
CA ASN A 78 -33.22 8.23 -16.65
C ASN A 78 -31.78 8.31 -16.17
N ASP A 79 -31.17 7.18 -15.85
CA ASP A 79 -29.82 7.14 -15.31
C ASP A 79 -29.13 5.78 -15.50
N MET A 80 -27.83 5.72 -15.23
CA MET A 80 -27.01 4.52 -15.32
C MET A 80 -26.11 4.42 -14.09
N ILE A 81 -26.10 3.24 -13.46
CA ILE A 81 -25.26 2.95 -12.31
C ILE A 81 -23.99 2.24 -12.77
N LEU A 82 -22.86 2.82 -12.40
CA LEU A 82 -21.54 2.28 -12.67
C LEU A 82 -20.97 1.63 -11.40
N SER A 83 -20.23 0.55 -11.58
CA SER A 83 -19.40 -0.03 -10.52
C SER A 83 -18.08 0.71 -10.35
N GLU A 84 -17.36 0.44 -9.26
CA GLU A 84 -16.09 1.09 -8.92
C GLU A 84 -14.99 0.92 -9.98
N ASP A 85 -15.06 -0.16 -10.78
CA ASP A 85 -14.17 -0.43 -11.91
C ASP A 85 -14.55 0.34 -13.19
N GLY A 86 -15.66 1.09 -13.17
CA GLY A 86 -16.14 1.90 -14.30
C GLY A 86 -17.06 1.16 -15.27
N SER A 87 -17.43 -0.09 -15.00
CA SER A 87 -18.37 -0.86 -15.80
C SER A 87 -19.82 -0.42 -15.52
N VAL A 88 -20.68 -0.39 -16.54
CA VAL A 88 -22.12 -0.14 -16.36
C VAL A 88 -22.79 -1.43 -15.92
N GLN A 89 -23.43 -1.40 -14.76
CA GLN A 89 -24.11 -2.56 -14.17
C GLN A 89 -25.62 -2.50 -14.40
N THR A 90 -26.22 -1.34 -14.13
CA THR A 90 -27.67 -1.18 -14.07
C THR A 90 -28.08 0.10 -14.78
N VAL A 91 -29.23 0.05 -15.44
CA VAL A 91 -29.90 1.20 -16.05
C VAL A 91 -31.20 1.45 -15.32
N ILE A 92 -31.47 2.71 -15.01
CA ILE A 92 -32.71 3.15 -14.41
C ILE A 92 -33.65 3.58 -15.53
N LEU A 93 -34.73 2.83 -15.69
CA LEU A 93 -35.76 3.07 -16.70
C LEU A 93 -36.92 3.81 -16.09
N GLY A 94 -37.25 4.96 -16.68
CA GLY A 94 -38.47 5.69 -16.41
C GLY A 94 -39.62 5.10 -17.20
N ILE A 95 -40.60 4.52 -16.49
CA ILE A 95 -41.75 3.85 -17.09
C ILE A 95 -43.02 4.66 -16.84
N GLY A 96 -43.68 5.02 -17.94
CA GLY A 96 -44.93 5.80 -17.91
C GLY A 96 -44.73 7.29 -17.63
N GLY A 97 -45.84 8.00 -17.43
CA GLY A 97 -45.83 9.46 -17.26
C GLY A 97 -45.75 10.24 -18.58
N PHE A 98 -45.81 11.57 -18.47
CA PHE A 98 -45.64 12.48 -19.60
C PHE A 98 -44.62 13.53 -19.18
N LEU A 99 -43.42 13.50 -19.79
CA LEU A 99 -42.31 14.41 -19.50
C LEU A 99 -41.80 14.31 -18.05
N GLY A 100 -41.58 13.09 -17.55
CA GLY A 100 -41.07 12.82 -16.21
C GLY A 100 -42.05 13.08 -15.05
N ILE A 101 -43.30 13.45 -15.33
CA ILE A 101 -44.34 13.56 -14.28
C ILE A 101 -45.18 12.30 -14.24
N GLY A 102 -45.22 11.65 -13.08
CA GLY A 102 -45.95 10.40 -12.86
C GLY A 102 -45.27 9.20 -13.51
N GLU A 103 -43.98 9.34 -13.82
CA GLU A 103 -43.10 8.25 -14.17
C GLU A 103 -42.67 7.51 -12.90
N ARG A 104 -42.38 6.22 -13.06
CA ARG A 104 -41.77 5.39 -12.02
C ARG A 104 -40.44 4.85 -12.53
N ASP A 105 -39.44 4.90 -11.66
CA ASP A 105 -38.12 4.35 -11.94
C ASP A 105 -38.06 2.85 -11.67
N VAL A 106 -37.49 2.10 -12.61
CA VAL A 106 -37.28 0.64 -12.51
C VAL A 106 -35.83 0.33 -12.86
N ALA A 107 -35.16 -0.42 -12.00
CA ALA A 107 -33.78 -0.85 -12.23
C ALA A 107 -33.74 -2.10 -13.13
N VAL A 108 -33.00 -2.01 -14.24
CA VAL A 108 -32.78 -3.11 -15.18
C VAL A 108 -31.29 -3.34 -15.39
N ASP A 109 -30.87 -4.60 -15.36
CA ASP A 109 -29.47 -4.97 -15.61
C ASP A 109 -29.09 -4.63 -17.06
N PHE A 110 -27.95 -3.94 -17.25
CA PHE A 110 -27.52 -3.47 -18.56
C PHE A 110 -27.32 -4.62 -19.56
N SER A 111 -26.97 -5.83 -19.08
CA SER A 111 -26.80 -7.02 -19.94
C SER A 111 -28.10 -7.50 -20.60
N GLN A 112 -29.25 -7.08 -20.08
CA GLN A 112 -30.56 -7.42 -20.66
C GLN A 112 -30.96 -6.46 -21.79
N ILE A 113 -30.25 -5.34 -21.94
CA ILE A 113 -30.50 -4.34 -22.97
C ILE A 113 -29.68 -4.68 -24.21
N GLN A 114 -30.37 -4.92 -25.30
CA GLN A 114 -29.78 -5.13 -26.61
C GLN A 114 -29.79 -3.82 -27.39
N ILE A 115 -28.64 -3.49 -27.98
CA ILE A 115 -28.51 -2.36 -28.90
C ILE A 115 -28.68 -2.92 -30.31
N VAL A 116 -29.75 -2.52 -30.97
CA VAL A 116 -30.12 -3.01 -32.30
C VAL A 116 -29.92 -1.89 -33.30
N ARG A 117 -29.04 -2.11 -34.29
CA ARG A 117 -28.72 -1.07 -35.29
C ARG A 117 -29.76 -1.03 -36.40
N ASP A 118 -30.15 0.18 -36.80
CA ASP A 118 -31.05 0.41 -37.93
C ASP A 118 -30.26 0.83 -39.18
N GLY A 119 -30.19 -0.08 -40.15
CA GLY A 119 -29.52 0.17 -41.43
C GLY A 119 -27.99 0.28 -41.35
N ASP A 120 -27.42 1.14 -42.20
CA ASP A 120 -25.97 1.29 -42.38
C ASP A 120 -25.35 2.40 -41.51
N ASP A 121 -26.17 3.25 -40.88
CA ASP A 121 -25.70 4.36 -40.04
C ASP A 121 -25.41 3.86 -38.62
N ALA A 122 -24.12 3.86 -38.24
CA ALA A 122 -23.68 3.37 -36.94
C ALA A 122 -24.18 4.20 -35.73
N THR A 123 -24.82 5.35 -36.00
CA THR A 123 -25.41 6.21 -34.97
C THR A 123 -26.90 5.95 -34.75
N ASP A 124 -27.58 5.25 -35.67
CA ASP A 124 -29.00 4.95 -35.56
C ASP A 124 -29.18 3.56 -34.94
N TYR A 125 -29.71 3.55 -33.71
CA TYR A 125 -29.93 2.34 -32.94
C TYR A 125 -31.20 2.43 -32.10
N PHE A 126 -31.72 1.26 -31.76
CA PHE A 126 -32.80 1.07 -30.81
C PHE A 126 -32.28 0.31 -29.59
N LEU A 127 -32.79 0.66 -28.42
CA LEU A 127 -32.56 -0.09 -27.19
C LEU A 127 -33.74 -1.01 -26.97
N VAL A 128 -33.46 -2.31 -26.88
CA VAL A 128 -34.49 -3.35 -26.83
C VAL A 128 -34.23 -4.25 -25.64
N VAL A 129 -35.29 -4.58 -24.91
CA VAL A 129 -35.26 -5.56 -23.83
C VAL A 129 -36.25 -6.68 -24.13
N ASN A 130 -35.86 -7.92 -23.85
CA ASN A 130 -36.76 -9.06 -23.90
C ASN A 130 -37.60 -9.12 -22.62
N ALA A 131 -38.63 -8.28 -22.56
CA ALA A 131 -39.57 -8.20 -21.45
C ALA A 131 -40.94 -7.73 -21.96
N THR A 132 -41.97 -7.97 -21.17
CA THR A 132 -43.32 -7.45 -21.43
C THR A 132 -43.57 -6.17 -20.64
N GLN A 133 -44.47 -5.32 -21.14
CA GLN A 133 -44.90 -4.12 -20.42
C GLN A 133 -45.48 -4.46 -19.03
N GLU A 134 -46.25 -5.55 -18.91
CA GLU A 134 -46.83 -5.98 -17.64
C GLU A 134 -45.77 -6.38 -16.60
N GLU A 135 -44.69 -7.06 -17.01
CA GLU A 135 -43.59 -7.41 -16.12
C GLU A 135 -42.90 -6.16 -15.55
N MET A 136 -42.70 -5.15 -16.41
CA MET A 136 -42.10 -3.88 -16.04
C MET A 136 -43.03 -3.02 -15.17
N GLU A 137 -44.34 -3.08 -15.41
CA GLU A 137 -45.34 -2.41 -14.58
C GLU A 137 -45.45 -3.00 -13.16
N ASN A 138 -45.09 -4.27 -12.99
CA ASN A 138 -45.06 -4.97 -11.70
C ASN A 138 -43.66 -5.07 -11.08
N ALA A 139 -42.62 -4.57 -11.77
CA ALA A 139 -41.26 -4.58 -11.27
C ALA A 139 -41.13 -3.69 -10.02
N PRO A 140 -40.19 -4.02 -9.10
CA PRO A 140 -39.88 -3.16 -7.97
C PRO A 140 -39.52 -1.74 -8.44
N GLU A 141 -40.07 -0.76 -7.73
CA GLU A 141 -39.68 0.64 -7.91
C GLU A 141 -38.27 0.87 -7.39
N PHE A 142 -37.48 1.64 -8.14
CA PHE A 142 -36.16 2.09 -7.71
C PHE A 142 -36.28 3.48 -7.09
N GLU A 143 -36.03 3.59 -5.79
CA GLU A 143 -35.98 4.89 -5.12
C GLU A 143 -34.53 5.30 -4.86
N ARG A 144 -34.05 6.32 -5.59
CA ARG A 144 -32.71 6.87 -5.40
C ARG A 144 -32.47 7.33 -3.95
N SER A 145 -33.48 7.90 -3.29
CA SER A 145 -33.36 8.38 -1.92
C SER A 145 -33.04 7.28 -0.92
N GLU A 146 -33.61 6.08 -1.09
CA GLU A 146 -33.31 4.95 -0.19
C GLU A 146 -31.83 4.54 -0.30
N VAL A 147 -31.30 4.50 -1.53
CA VAL A 147 -29.90 4.19 -1.79
C VAL A 147 -28.96 5.27 -1.24
N GLU A 148 -29.33 6.55 -1.38
CA GLU A 148 -28.57 7.68 -0.82
C GLU A 148 -28.53 7.61 0.71
N GLU A 149 -29.65 7.30 1.37
CA GLU A 149 -29.73 7.11 2.82
C GLU A 149 -28.85 5.93 3.28
N GLU A 150 -28.94 4.77 2.61
CA GLU A 150 -28.09 3.61 2.93
C GLU A 150 -26.59 3.91 2.74
N MET A 151 -26.23 4.68 1.71
CA MET A 151 -24.85 5.12 1.48
C MET A 151 -24.37 6.11 2.55
N GLU A 152 -25.23 7.03 3.00
CA GLU A 152 -24.91 7.97 4.07
C GLU A 152 -24.70 7.23 5.40
N GLU A 153 -25.57 6.27 5.75
CA GLU A 153 -25.39 5.43 6.94
C GLU A 153 -24.11 4.59 6.87
N ALA A 154 -23.79 4.03 5.69
CA ALA A 154 -22.56 3.28 5.48
C ALA A 154 -21.31 4.17 5.61
N ALA A 155 -21.37 5.41 5.12
CA ALA A 155 -20.30 6.39 5.26
C ALA A 155 -20.11 6.82 6.72
N GLU A 156 -21.20 7.07 7.46
CA GLU A 156 -21.16 7.40 8.89
C GLU A 156 -20.49 6.29 9.70
N LYS A 157 -20.92 5.04 9.51
CA LYS A 157 -20.34 3.89 10.20
C LYS A 157 -18.86 3.67 9.87
N THR A 158 -18.46 3.97 8.64
CA THR A 158 -17.06 3.91 8.23
C THR A 158 -16.25 5.03 8.89
N GLY A 159 -16.84 6.22 9.01
CA GLY A 159 -16.26 7.35 9.76
C GLY A 159 -16.05 7.03 11.23
N GLU A 160 -17.06 6.45 11.90
CA GLU A 160 -16.96 6.01 13.30
C GLU A 160 -15.85 4.96 13.50
N ALA A 161 -15.76 3.97 12.61
CA ALA A 161 -14.71 2.95 12.68
C ALA A 161 -13.30 3.54 12.48
N MET A 162 -13.15 4.56 11.63
CA MET A 162 -11.87 5.27 11.46
C MET A 162 -11.51 6.10 12.69
N ASP A 163 -12.48 6.75 13.34
CA ASP A 163 -12.25 7.54 14.56
C ASP A 163 -11.85 6.65 15.75
N GLU A 164 -12.49 5.49 15.89
CA GLU A 164 -12.10 4.47 16.87
C GLU A 164 -10.69 3.95 16.60
N ALA A 165 -10.36 3.65 15.34
CA ALA A 165 -9.00 3.22 14.96
C ALA A 165 -7.93 4.30 15.21
N ALA A 166 -8.26 5.58 14.97
CA ALA A 166 -7.37 6.68 15.28
C ALA A 166 -7.12 6.81 16.79
N THR A 167 -8.18 6.64 17.59
CA THR A 167 -8.08 6.65 19.05
C THR A 167 -7.20 5.53 19.59
N GLU A 168 -7.30 4.31 19.04
CA GLU A 168 -6.43 3.19 19.44
C GLU A 168 -4.96 3.44 19.07
N VAL A 169 -4.70 4.07 17.92
CA VAL A 169 -3.33 4.44 17.49
C VAL A 169 -2.72 5.49 18.43
N ASP A 170 -3.48 6.51 18.80
CA ASP A 170 -3.02 7.53 19.75
C ASP A 170 -2.72 6.91 21.13
N GLN A 171 -3.59 6.03 21.63
CA GLN A 171 -3.35 5.31 22.89
C GLN A 171 -2.12 4.41 22.83
N ALA A 172 -1.87 3.75 21.70
CA ALA A 172 -0.67 2.94 21.52
C ALA A 172 0.60 3.79 21.46
N ALA A 173 0.54 4.99 20.86
CA ALA A 173 1.64 5.94 20.84
C ALA A 173 1.96 6.47 22.24
N ASP A 174 0.95 6.87 23.00
CA ASP A 174 1.11 7.34 24.39
C ASP A 174 1.72 6.26 25.30
N ALA A 175 1.26 5.00 25.14
CA ALA A 175 1.80 3.88 25.90
C ALA A 175 3.27 3.61 25.56
N ALA A 176 3.64 3.68 24.28
CA ALA A 176 5.02 3.50 23.83
C ALA A 176 5.95 4.62 24.35
N GLU A 177 5.47 5.86 24.42
CA GLU A 177 6.22 6.98 25.00
C GLU A 177 6.46 6.78 26.50
N ALA A 178 5.44 6.32 27.24
CA ALA A 178 5.58 6.03 28.67
C ALA A 178 6.59 4.90 28.95
N GLU A 179 6.57 3.80 28.19
CA GLU A 179 7.54 2.71 28.32
C GLU A 179 8.98 3.17 27.98
N ALA A 180 9.13 4.06 26.99
CA ALA A 180 10.42 4.61 26.62
C ALA A 180 10.98 5.53 27.71
N GLU A 181 10.15 6.37 28.33
CA GLU A 181 10.56 7.19 29.49
C GLU A 181 10.95 6.33 30.69
N GLU A 182 10.21 5.28 31.00
CA GLU A 182 10.55 4.34 32.08
C GLU A 182 11.92 3.70 31.85
N THR A 183 12.14 3.18 30.64
CA THR A 183 13.41 2.55 30.24
C THR A 183 14.58 3.55 30.31
N ALA A 184 14.36 4.80 29.89
CA ALA A 184 15.37 5.84 29.94
C ALA A 184 15.76 6.19 31.38
N ASN A 185 14.78 6.31 32.28
CA ASN A 185 15.01 6.58 33.70
C ASN A 185 15.76 5.43 34.39
N GLU A 186 15.42 4.17 34.08
CA GLU A 186 16.16 3.01 34.59
C GLU A 186 17.61 2.98 34.11
N ALA A 187 17.84 3.29 32.83
CA ALA A 187 19.19 3.36 32.27
C ALA A 187 20.03 4.49 32.90
N GLU A 188 19.41 5.65 33.17
CA GLU A 188 20.08 6.76 33.86
C GLU A 188 20.44 6.39 35.31
N ALA A 189 19.54 5.72 36.04
CA ALA A 189 19.82 5.24 37.39
C ALA A 189 20.99 4.22 37.41
N ALA A 190 20.99 3.25 36.50
CA ALA A 190 22.05 2.26 36.38
C ALA A 190 23.40 2.90 36.00
N ALA A 191 23.40 3.90 35.11
CA ALA A 191 24.59 4.64 34.74
C ALA A 191 25.16 5.45 35.92
N SER A 192 24.30 6.07 36.73
CA SER A 192 24.72 6.79 37.93
C SER A 192 25.29 5.85 39.00
N GLU A 193 24.73 4.64 39.15
CA GLU A 193 25.26 3.62 40.07
C GLU A 193 26.64 3.14 39.62
N ALA A 194 26.80 2.81 38.34
CA ALA A 194 28.08 2.40 37.77
C ALA A 194 29.16 3.50 37.89
N ALA A 195 28.80 4.77 37.72
CA ALA A 195 29.72 5.89 37.91
C ALA A 195 30.21 5.97 39.36
N ASN A 196 29.30 5.82 40.33
CA ASN A 196 29.65 5.82 41.76
C ASN A 196 30.56 4.64 42.14
N GLU A 197 30.38 3.47 41.53
CA GLU A 197 31.27 2.31 41.76
C GLU A 197 32.67 2.56 41.19
N VAL A 198 32.77 3.19 40.02
CA VAL A 198 34.06 3.54 39.41
C VAL A 198 34.80 4.56 40.25
N ASP A 199 34.12 5.59 40.77
CA ASP A 199 34.72 6.58 41.67
C ASP A 199 35.24 5.91 42.95
N GLN A 200 34.45 5.03 43.57
CA GLN A 200 34.89 4.27 44.76
C GLN A 200 36.09 3.37 44.48
N ALA A 201 36.13 2.72 43.31
CA ALA A 201 37.25 1.87 42.92
C ALA A 201 38.51 2.69 42.65
N ALA A 202 38.37 3.89 42.07
CA ALA A 202 39.46 4.82 41.86
C ALA A 202 40.04 5.32 43.19
N ASP A 203 39.18 5.75 44.12
CA ASP A 203 39.57 6.18 45.46
C ASP A 203 40.30 5.06 46.23
N ALA A 204 39.81 3.81 46.12
CA ALA A 204 40.45 2.66 46.76
C ALA A 204 41.81 2.35 46.14
N ALA A 205 41.95 2.41 44.81
CA ALA A 205 43.21 2.19 44.12
C ALA A 205 44.25 3.29 44.46
N GLU A 206 43.80 4.54 44.61
CA GLU A 206 44.68 5.63 45.06
C GLU A 206 45.18 5.40 46.49
N ALA A 207 44.32 4.93 47.39
CA ALA A 207 44.71 4.59 48.76
C ALA A 207 45.73 3.43 48.82
N GLU A 208 45.55 2.37 48.02
CA GLU A 208 46.51 1.25 47.96
C GLU A 208 47.87 1.70 47.38
N LEU A 209 47.86 2.60 46.38
CA LEU A 209 49.09 3.17 45.83
C LEU A 209 49.82 4.04 46.85
N GLU A 210 49.10 4.80 47.66
CA GLU A 210 49.69 5.60 48.74
C GLU A 210 50.27 4.70 49.85
N GLU A 211 49.59 3.62 50.23
CA GLU A 211 50.09 2.62 51.18
C GLU A 211 51.39 1.96 50.68
N THR A 212 51.39 1.46 49.45
CA THR A 212 52.59 0.83 48.85
C THR A 212 53.76 1.79 48.67
N ALA A 213 53.49 3.06 48.36
CA ALA A 213 54.53 4.09 48.29
C ALA A 213 55.16 4.34 49.67
N ASN A 214 54.33 4.44 50.72
CA ASN A 214 54.79 4.62 52.09
C ASN A 214 55.62 3.40 52.59
N GLU A 215 55.19 2.18 52.26
CA GLU A 215 55.96 0.96 52.56
C GLU A 215 57.32 0.92 51.84
N ALA A 216 57.35 1.29 50.56
CA ALA A 216 58.58 1.34 49.78
C ALA A 216 59.56 2.41 50.33
N GLU A 217 59.04 3.56 50.75
CA GLU A 217 59.85 4.61 51.39
C GLU A 217 60.43 4.13 52.73
N ALA A 218 59.64 3.43 53.54
CA ALA A 218 60.10 2.84 54.79
C ALA A 218 61.20 1.79 54.56
N ALA A 219 61.01 0.88 53.60
CA ALA A 219 62.00 -0.13 53.25
C ALA A 219 63.30 0.46 52.69
N ALA A 220 63.21 1.53 51.88
CA ALA A 220 64.38 2.25 51.38
C ALA A 220 65.16 2.94 52.52
N SER A 221 64.45 3.50 53.49
CA SER A 221 65.05 4.10 54.69
C SER A 221 65.75 3.05 55.57
N GLU A 222 65.15 1.88 55.75
CA GLU A 222 65.77 0.75 56.46
C GLU A 222 67.05 0.26 55.76
N ALA A 223 66.98 0.03 54.44
CA ALA A 223 68.14 -0.39 53.65
C ALA A 223 69.28 0.65 53.67
N ALA A 224 68.96 1.95 53.67
CA ALA A 224 69.95 3.01 53.79
C ALA A 224 70.67 2.97 55.15
N ASN A 225 69.92 2.77 56.24
CA ASN A 225 70.48 2.63 57.58
C ASN A 225 71.37 1.39 57.72
N GLU A 226 71.00 0.25 57.09
CA GLU A 226 71.85 -0.95 57.07
C GLU A 226 73.16 -0.73 56.30
N VAL A 227 73.11 -0.03 55.16
CA VAL A 227 74.31 0.32 54.39
C VAL A 227 75.22 1.27 55.19
N GLU A 228 74.65 2.23 55.91
CA GLU A 228 75.41 3.13 56.78
C GLU A 228 76.10 2.37 57.93
N GLN A 229 75.39 1.47 58.62
CA GLN A 229 75.97 0.62 59.66
C GLN A 229 77.05 -0.33 59.12
N ALA A 230 76.88 -0.88 57.91
CA ALA A 230 77.88 -1.72 57.27
C ALA A 230 79.13 -0.93 56.87
N ALA A 231 78.97 0.33 56.45
CA ALA A 231 80.10 1.22 56.17
C ALA A 231 80.85 1.59 57.45
N GLU A 232 80.14 1.95 58.53
CA GLU A 232 80.74 2.22 59.84
C GLU A 232 81.47 0.99 60.41
N GLY A 233 80.89 -0.21 60.23
CA GLY A 233 81.52 -1.47 60.61
C GLY A 233 82.79 -1.78 59.81
N ALA A 234 82.78 -1.54 58.50
CA ALA A 234 83.95 -1.73 57.64
C ALA A 234 85.06 -0.71 57.93
N GLU A 235 84.70 0.52 58.30
CA GLU A 235 85.66 1.54 58.76
C GLU A 235 86.29 1.15 60.10
N ALA A 236 85.50 0.60 61.04
CA ALA A 236 86.01 0.09 62.31
C ALA A 236 86.95 -1.12 62.15
N GLU A 237 86.63 -2.06 61.25
CA GLU A 237 87.52 -3.20 60.95
C GLU A 237 88.82 -2.75 60.26
N MET A 238 88.78 -1.73 59.40
CA MET A 238 90.00 -1.15 58.80
C MET A 238 90.88 -0.43 59.83
N GLU A 239 90.28 0.25 60.82
CA GLU A 239 91.04 0.86 61.93
C GLU A 239 91.64 -0.19 62.86
N GLU A 240 90.98 -1.33 63.06
CA GLU A 240 91.50 -2.44 63.86
C GLU A 240 92.68 -3.15 63.16
N GLU A 241 92.58 -3.43 61.85
CA GLU A 241 93.71 -3.98 61.07
C GLU A 241 94.91 -3.00 60.98
N MET A 242 94.66 -1.69 60.88
CA MET A 242 95.75 -0.70 60.90
C MET A 242 96.47 -0.66 62.26
N ASN A 243 95.75 -0.79 63.38
CA ASN A 243 96.35 -0.81 64.72
C ASN A 243 97.14 -2.11 65.02
N GLU A 244 96.72 -3.26 64.48
CA GLU A 244 97.50 -4.49 64.60
C GLU A 244 98.81 -4.44 63.78
N THR A 245 98.83 -3.68 62.69
CA THR A 245 100.02 -3.54 61.84
C THR A 245 101.07 -2.60 62.46
N GLU A 246 100.68 -1.62 63.28
CA GLU A 246 101.62 -0.72 63.97
C GLU A 246 102.22 -1.30 65.27
N THR A 247 101.62 -2.34 65.86
CA THR A 247 102.11 -2.93 67.13
C THR A 247 103.24 -3.96 66.92
N ASN A 248 103.60 -4.28 65.68
CA ASN A 248 104.59 -5.32 65.34
C ASN A 248 105.87 -4.79 64.65
N GLN A 249 106.33 -3.58 65.02
CA GLN A 249 107.68 -3.08 64.70
C GLN A 249 108.43 -2.57 65.94
#